data_AF-A0A7V7D9J3-F1
#
_entry.id   AF-A0A7V7D9J3-F1
#
_cell.length_a   1.000
_cell.length_b   1.000
_cell.length_c   1.000
_cell.angle_alpha   90.00
_cell.angle_beta   90.00
_cell.angle_gamma   90.00
#
_symmetry.space_group_name_H-M   'P 1'
#
loop_
_entity.id
_entity.type
_entity.pdbx_description
1 polymer ?
#
loop_
_entity_poly.entity_id
_entity_poly.type
_entity_poly.pdbx_seq_one_letter_code
_entity_poly.pdbx_strand_id
1 'polypeptide(L)'
;MAGLKKGIIGIGIIGIIWLQAGCAQMVVPGTVAGAGELYRYSIGNMAKRTFVGDMKQTVDAAKSALEKMGIELVETSSKDAETILYAETPEMEITLQLQPVTSTTTHVSIDTKKGQWAKDKATANEILSQIGQILENETASRKRFSRVYVKNECGRPIQVAIYYLVGPEGSQVWGARGWFFITPGTRKQIAETDNRYVYLYAESSSGKKFRWTGGEFQIFKGKPHGFFKIDMGQKLIDFTQTLTCD
;
A
#
# COMPACT_ATOMS: atom_id res chain seq x y z
N MET A 1 53.96 12.36 -68.60
CA MET A 1 54.44 13.71 -68.22
C MET A 1 53.84 14.02 -66.86
N ALA A 2 54.63 13.88 -65.79
CA ALA A 2 55.24 14.99 -65.02
C ALA A 2 54.19 15.70 -64.13
N GLY A 3 54.33 15.82 -62.81
CA GLY A 3 55.48 15.58 -61.96
C GLY A 3 55.15 15.60 -60.47
N LEU A 4 56.09 15.02 -59.74
CA LEU A 4 56.31 14.93 -58.30
C LEU A 4 56.56 16.29 -57.64
N LYS A 5 56.14 16.50 -56.37
CA LYS A 5 57.01 16.90 -55.22
C LYS A 5 56.27 17.29 -53.92
N LYS A 6 56.69 16.60 -52.83
CA LYS A 6 57.07 17.04 -51.45
C LYS A 6 56.01 17.73 -50.56
N GLY A 7 55.84 17.46 -49.26
CA GLY A 7 56.63 16.78 -48.22
C GLY A 7 56.74 17.68 -46.97
N ILE A 8 56.55 17.16 -45.75
CA ILE A 8 56.99 17.59 -44.38
C ILE A 8 56.47 16.48 -43.43
N ILE A 9 57.25 15.60 -42.80
CA ILE A 9 58.25 15.68 -41.69
C ILE A 9 57.63 15.96 -40.30
N GLY A 10 57.87 15.01 -39.37
CA GLY A 10 57.73 15.14 -37.91
C GLY A 10 57.22 13.84 -37.26
N ILE A 11 58.02 12.78 -37.10
CA ILE A 11 58.86 12.43 -35.94
C ILE A 11 58.13 12.49 -34.58
N GLY A 12 57.85 11.29 -34.05
CA GLY A 12 58.10 10.93 -32.65
C GLY A 12 57.06 11.33 -31.60
N ILE A 13 56.46 10.34 -30.94
CA ILE A 13 56.84 9.97 -29.56
C ILE A 13 56.04 8.74 -29.13
N ILE A 14 56.81 7.79 -28.58
CA ILE A 14 56.41 6.60 -27.84
C ILE A 14 55.54 7.00 -26.64
N GLY A 15 54.42 6.32 -26.45
CA GLY A 15 53.55 6.54 -25.29
C GLY A 15 52.62 5.37 -25.03
N ILE A 16 53.20 4.22 -24.69
CA ILE A 16 52.50 3.14 -23.98
C ILE A 16 51.95 3.72 -22.67
N ILE A 17 50.64 3.90 -22.57
CA ILE A 17 49.93 4.06 -21.30
C ILE A 17 48.87 2.96 -21.22
N TRP A 18 49.33 1.85 -20.67
CA TRP A 18 48.71 1.04 -19.63
C TRP A 18 47.20 1.15 -19.40
N LEU A 19 46.59 -0.04 -19.41
CA LEU A 19 45.37 -0.38 -18.71
C LEU A 19 45.29 0.29 -17.33
N GLN A 20 44.26 1.11 -17.16
CA GLN A 20 43.54 1.23 -15.89
C GLN A 20 42.05 1.19 -16.24
N ALA A 21 41.47 0.00 -16.13
CA ALA A 21 40.05 -0.13 -15.83
C ALA A 21 39.85 0.41 -14.40
N GLY A 22 39.72 1.73 -14.29
CA GLY A 22 39.26 2.41 -13.09
C GLY A 22 37.87 2.95 -13.36
N CYS A 23 36.88 2.51 -12.58
CA CYS A 23 35.57 3.15 -12.53
C CYS A 23 35.79 4.63 -12.14
N ALA A 24 35.76 5.52 -13.13
CA ALA A 24 35.58 6.94 -12.86
C ALA A 24 34.17 7.11 -12.33
N GLN A 25 34.00 7.02 -11.01
CA GLN A 25 32.91 7.72 -10.36
C GLN A 25 33.20 9.21 -10.53
N MET A 26 32.57 9.79 -11.55
CA MET A 26 32.50 11.22 -11.76
C MET A 26 31.72 11.82 -10.58
N VAL A 27 32.42 12.10 -9.48
CA VAL A 27 31.91 12.94 -8.40
C VAL A 27 31.96 14.38 -8.91
N VAL A 28 30.85 14.85 -9.45
CA VAL A 28 30.64 16.29 -9.65
C VAL A 28 30.35 16.88 -8.26
N PRO A 29 31.17 17.82 -7.76
CA PRO A 29 30.85 18.57 -6.56
C PRO A 29 29.74 19.57 -6.94
N GLY A 30 28.50 19.23 -6.63
CA GLY A 30 27.35 20.05 -6.97
C GLY A 30 26.05 19.37 -6.55
N THR A 31 25.69 19.58 -5.30
CA THR A 31 24.41 19.23 -4.68
C THR A 31 23.21 19.63 -5.54
N VAL A 32 22.51 18.65 -6.13
CA VAL A 32 21.09 18.38 -5.87
C VAL A 32 20.82 16.88 -6.05
N ALA A 33 20.88 16.11 -4.97
CA ALA A 33 20.21 14.83 -4.90
C ALA A 33 18.69 15.12 -4.95
N GLY A 34 18.00 14.68 -6.01
CA GLY A 34 16.54 14.78 -6.07
C GLY A 34 15.89 14.99 -7.44
N ALA A 35 16.63 15.28 -8.52
CA ALA A 35 16.03 15.55 -9.83
C ALA A 35 16.32 14.51 -10.93
N GLY A 36 17.30 13.61 -10.72
CA GLY A 36 17.78 12.68 -11.76
C GLY A 36 16.96 11.40 -11.95
N GLU A 37 16.09 11.06 -10.99
CA GLU A 37 15.33 9.80 -11.00
C GLU A 37 13.87 9.97 -11.49
N LEU A 38 13.44 11.20 -11.77
CA LEU A 38 12.08 11.51 -12.25
C LEU A 38 11.96 11.63 -13.77
N TYR A 39 13.06 11.48 -14.53
CA TYR A 39 13.09 11.79 -15.97
C TYR A 39 12.79 10.62 -16.93
N ARG A 40 12.47 9.41 -16.45
CA ARG A 40 12.35 8.22 -17.34
C ARG A 40 10.96 7.63 -17.63
N TYR A 41 9.85 8.29 -17.26
CA TYR A 41 8.51 7.77 -17.59
C TYR A 41 7.53 8.77 -18.26
N SER A 42 8.02 9.93 -18.72
CA SER A 42 7.20 11.03 -19.25
C SER A 42 7.37 11.28 -20.76
N ILE A 43 7.58 10.25 -21.59
CA ILE A 43 7.72 10.44 -23.06
C ILE A 43 6.36 10.30 -23.80
N GLY A 44 5.27 10.09 -23.08
CA GLY A 44 3.91 10.30 -23.61
C GLY A 44 3.14 11.20 -22.67
N ASN A 45 2.42 12.18 -23.20
CA ASN A 45 1.47 13.02 -22.45
C ASN A 45 0.23 12.21 -21.97
N MET A 46 0.45 11.08 -21.31
CA MET A 46 -0.57 10.19 -20.75
C MET A 46 -0.22 9.92 -19.29
N ALA A 47 -1.21 9.95 -18.42
CA ALA A 47 -1.02 9.57 -17.02
C ALA A 47 -1.03 8.04 -16.92
N LYS A 48 -0.14 7.47 -16.10
CA LYS A 48 0.00 6.01 -15.97
C LYS A 48 0.23 5.62 -14.52
N ARG A 49 -0.42 4.55 -14.06
CA ARG A 49 -0.21 3.96 -12.72
C ARG A 49 -0.58 2.48 -12.74
N THR A 50 0.17 1.67 -11.98
CA THR A 50 -0.20 0.28 -11.71
C THR A 50 -0.89 0.19 -10.36
N PHE A 51 -2.02 -0.53 -10.31
CA PHE A 51 -2.82 -0.73 -9.10
C PHE A 51 -2.74 -2.17 -8.60
N VAL A 52 -2.91 -2.33 -7.28
CA VAL A 52 -3.16 -3.63 -6.66
C VAL A 52 -4.66 -3.91 -6.77
N GLY A 53 -5.01 -4.83 -7.65
CA GLY A 53 -6.36 -5.14 -8.08
C GLY A 53 -6.30 -5.97 -9.35
N ASP A 54 -7.07 -7.06 -9.41
CA ASP A 54 -7.22 -7.82 -10.65
C ASP A 54 -7.93 -6.99 -11.73
N MET A 55 -7.94 -7.48 -12.98
CA MET A 55 -8.52 -6.76 -14.11
C MET A 55 -9.97 -6.34 -13.84
N LYS A 56 -10.78 -7.27 -13.31
CA LYS A 56 -12.20 -7.03 -13.08
C LYS A 56 -12.39 -5.93 -12.03
N GLN A 57 -11.71 -6.04 -10.90
CA GLN A 57 -11.75 -5.04 -9.82
C GLN A 57 -11.32 -3.66 -10.32
N THR A 58 -10.26 -3.61 -11.13
CA THR A 58 -9.72 -2.34 -11.63
C THR A 58 -10.67 -1.70 -12.65
N VAL A 59 -11.32 -2.49 -13.51
CA VAL A 59 -12.36 -1.99 -14.44
C VAL A 59 -13.58 -1.46 -13.67
N ASP A 60 -14.06 -2.20 -12.67
CA ASP A 60 -15.22 -1.81 -11.86
C ASP A 60 -14.91 -0.50 -11.08
N ALA A 61 -13.69 -0.39 -10.52
CA ALA A 61 -13.23 0.82 -9.86
C ALA A 61 -13.05 2.01 -10.82
N ALA A 62 -12.59 1.77 -12.05
CA ALA A 62 -12.49 2.80 -13.08
C ALA A 62 -13.84 3.35 -13.50
N LYS A 63 -14.84 2.49 -13.71
CA LYS A 63 -16.22 2.91 -14.00
C LYS A 63 -16.80 3.74 -12.85
N SER A 64 -16.62 3.27 -11.62
CA SER A 64 -17.07 3.97 -10.41
C SER A 64 -16.37 5.33 -10.24
N ALA A 65 -15.09 5.44 -10.59
CA ALA A 65 -14.37 6.70 -10.59
C ALA A 65 -14.93 7.69 -11.61
N LEU A 66 -15.19 7.24 -12.84
CA LEU A 66 -15.80 8.08 -13.89
C LEU A 66 -17.18 8.59 -13.47
N GLU A 67 -18.04 7.69 -12.97
CA GLU A 67 -19.38 8.03 -12.46
C GLU A 67 -19.31 9.05 -11.32
N LYS A 68 -18.44 8.83 -10.32
CA LYS A 68 -18.23 9.76 -9.20
C LYS A 68 -17.76 11.15 -9.65
N MET A 69 -17.01 11.21 -10.74
CA MET A 69 -16.53 12.46 -11.34
C MET A 69 -17.54 13.10 -12.30
N GLY A 70 -18.70 12.49 -12.52
CA GLY A 70 -19.69 12.98 -13.48
C GLY A 70 -19.21 12.90 -14.94
N ILE A 71 -18.32 11.97 -15.24
CA ILE A 71 -17.80 11.72 -16.59
C ILE A 71 -18.61 10.58 -17.22
N GLU A 72 -19.11 10.80 -18.44
CA GLU A 72 -19.95 9.83 -19.13
C GLU A 72 -19.12 8.70 -19.74
N LEU A 73 -19.51 7.45 -19.49
CA LEU A 73 -18.89 6.29 -20.12
C LEU A 73 -19.64 5.98 -21.42
N VAL A 74 -18.97 6.15 -22.55
CA VAL A 74 -19.54 5.95 -23.90
C VAL A 74 -19.47 4.49 -24.31
N GLU A 75 -18.30 3.87 -24.13
CA GLU A 75 -18.08 2.50 -24.60
C GLU A 75 -17.05 1.78 -23.71
N THR A 76 -17.24 0.46 -23.58
CA THR A 76 -16.22 -0.46 -23.07
C THR A 76 -15.86 -1.45 -24.16
N SER A 77 -14.58 -1.48 -24.55
CA SER A 77 -14.05 -2.43 -25.53
C SER A 77 -13.08 -3.39 -24.84
N SER A 78 -13.40 -4.68 -24.82
CA SER A 78 -12.49 -5.72 -24.33
C SER A 78 -11.94 -6.50 -25.53
N LYS A 79 -10.63 -6.45 -25.72
CA LYS A 79 -9.92 -7.20 -26.76
C LYS A 79 -8.73 -7.93 -26.13
N ASP A 80 -8.63 -9.22 -26.42
CA ASP A 80 -7.63 -10.12 -25.86
C ASP A 80 -7.60 -10.09 -24.31
N ALA A 81 -6.55 -9.50 -23.74
CA ALA A 81 -6.36 -9.32 -22.31
C ALA A 81 -6.48 -7.85 -21.87
N GLU A 82 -6.75 -6.92 -22.78
CA GLU A 82 -6.87 -5.49 -22.50
C GLU A 82 -8.34 -5.06 -22.45
N THR A 83 -8.64 -4.10 -21.58
CA THR A 83 -9.92 -3.39 -21.57
C THR A 83 -9.69 -1.91 -21.78
N ILE A 84 -10.42 -1.34 -22.74
CA ILE A 84 -10.40 0.08 -23.06
C ILE A 84 -11.76 0.68 -22.68
N LEU A 85 -11.75 1.74 -21.90
CA LEU A 85 -12.93 2.54 -21.57
C LEU A 85 -12.85 3.86 -22.33
N TYR A 86 -13.86 4.13 -23.16
CA TYR A 86 -14.05 5.40 -23.83
C TYR A 86 -15.07 6.21 -23.04
N ALA A 87 -14.66 7.39 -22.61
CA ALA A 87 -15.45 8.27 -21.78
C ALA A 87 -15.35 9.71 -22.28
N GLU A 88 -16.34 10.53 -21.97
CA GLU A 88 -16.38 11.91 -22.43
C GLU A 88 -17.00 12.86 -21.43
N THR A 89 -16.71 14.14 -21.64
CA THR A 89 -17.42 15.27 -21.07
C THR A 89 -17.70 16.25 -22.22
N PRO A 90 -18.51 17.30 -22.02
CA PRO A 90 -18.75 18.30 -23.07
C PRO A 90 -17.48 18.95 -23.66
N GLU A 91 -16.35 18.92 -22.96
CA GLU A 91 -15.11 19.59 -23.37
C GLU A 91 -13.96 18.63 -23.73
N MET A 92 -14.07 17.33 -23.44
CA MET A 92 -12.98 16.38 -23.61
C MET A 92 -13.39 14.94 -23.86
N GLU A 93 -12.60 14.28 -24.70
CA GLU A 93 -12.56 12.83 -24.84
C GLU A 93 -11.50 12.24 -23.89
N ILE A 94 -11.83 11.10 -23.29
CA ILE A 94 -11.01 10.41 -22.31
C ILE A 94 -10.93 8.94 -22.69
N THR A 95 -9.72 8.39 -22.73
CA THR A 95 -9.48 6.98 -23.03
C THR A 95 -8.66 6.36 -21.92
N LEU A 96 -9.24 5.34 -21.25
CA LEU A 96 -8.56 4.56 -20.23
C LEU A 96 -8.21 3.20 -20.83
N GLN A 97 -6.94 2.83 -20.78
CA GLN A 97 -6.45 1.51 -21.19
C GLN A 97 -6.01 0.75 -19.95
N LEU A 98 -6.57 -0.44 -19.76
CA LEU A 98 -6.32 -1.32 -18.62
C LEU A 98 -5.71 -2.63 -19.11
N GLN A 99 -4.52 -2.93 -18.62
CA GLN A 99 -3.74 -4.12 -19.01
C GLN A 99 -3.32 -4.92 -17.76
N PRO A 100 -3.52 -6.24 -17.72
CA PRO A 100 -3.14 -7.05 -16.59
C PRO A 100 -1.63 -7.22 -16.58
N VAL A 101 -1.01 -6.98 -15.41
CA VAL A 101 0.44 -7.20 -15.22
C VAL A 101 0.67 -8.55 -14.52
N THR A 102 -0.18 -8.87 -13.53
CA THR A 102 -0.25 -10.17 -12.87
C THR A 102 -1.72 -10.55 -12.65
N SER A 103 -1.98 -11.71 -12.04
CA SER A 103 -3.34 -12.09 -11.60
C SER A 103 -3.92 -11.16 -10.52
N THR A 104 -3.11 -10.27 -9.92
CA THR A 104 -3.50 -9.40 -8.80
C THR A 104 -3.15 -7.93 -9.03
N THR A 105 -2.59 -7.56 -10.18
CA THR A 105 -2.18 -6.18 -10.47
C THR A 105 -2.50 -5.80 -11.91
N THR A 106 -2.96 -4.57 -12.09
CA THR A 106 -3.41 -4.04 -13.38
C THR A 106 -2.75 -2.69 -13.64
N HIS A 107 -2.16 -2.52 -14.81
CA HIS A 107 -1.65 -1.25 -15.30
C HIS A 107 -2.77 -0.44 -15.94
N VAL A 108 -2.86 0.84 -15.60
CA VAL A 108 -3.84 1.76 -16.18
C VAL A 108 -3.10 2.94 -16.79
N SER A 109 -3.43 3.25 -18.03
CA SER A 109 -3.01 4.48 -18.71
C SER A 109 -4.21 5.28 -19.18
N ILE A 110 -4.15 6.60 -18.97
CA ILE A 110 -5.24 7.53 -19.29
C ILE A 110 -4.71 8.59 -20.25
N ASP A 111 -5.39 8.72 -21.38
CA ASP A 111 -5.23 9.83 -22.32
C ASP A 111 -6.46 10.75 -22.25
N THR A 112 -6.24 12.05 -22.29
CA THR A 112 -7.28 13.07 -22.30
C THR A 112 -7.05 14.04 -23.45
N LYS A 113 -8.09 14.35 -24.23
CA LYS A 113 -8.02 15.25 -25.38
C LYS A 113 -9.12 16.31 -25.26
N LYS A 114 -8.72 17.58 -25.20
CA LYS A 114 -9.57 18.77 -25.32
C LYS A 114 -9.44 19.33 -26.75
N GLY A 115 -10.53 19.28 -27.52
CA GLY A 115 -10.50 19.65 -28.93
C GLY A 115 -9.45 18.87 -29.72
N GLN A 116 -8.80 19.50 -30.70
CA GLN A 116 -7.84 18.80 -31.58
C GLN A 116 -6.40 18.71 -31.07
N TRP A 117 -6.02 19.42 -29.99
CA TRP A 117 -4.58 19.56 -29.66
C TRP A 117 -4.24 19.68 -28.16
N ALA A 118 -5.18 20.02 -27.28
CA ALA A 118 -4.87 20.21 -25.86
C ALA A 118 -5.08 18.91 -25.07
N LYS A 119 -4.17 18.61 -24.14
CA LYS A 119 -4.28 17.46 -23.22
C LYS A 119 -4.41 17.93 -21.79
N ASP A 120 -5.22 17.24 -21.00
CA ASP A 120 -5.46 17.59 -19.59
C ASP A 120 -4.91 16.50 -18.66
N LYS A 121 -3.63 16.65 -18.32
CA LYS A 121 -2.93 15.73 -17.44
C LYS A 121 -3.46 15.78 -16.00
N ALA A 122 -4.00 16.92 -15.57
CA ALA A 122 -4.53 17.07 -14.22
C ALA A 122 -5.76 16.19 -14.04
N THR A 123 -6.70 16.23 -14.99
CA THR A 123 -7.86 15.35 -14.99
C THR A 123 -7.47 13.87 -15.06
N ALA A 124 -6.50 13.52 -15.92
CA ALA A 124 -6.03 12.14 -16.02
C ALA A 124 -5.43 11.61 -14.69
N ASN A 125 -4.65 12.45 -13.98
CA ASN A 125 -4.10 12.10 -12.67
C ASN A 125 -5.18 11.98 -11.60
N GLU A 126 -6.21 12.83 -11.63
CA GLU A 126 -7.32 12.76 -10.68
C GLU A 126 -8.13 11.47 -10.87
N ILE A 127 -8.39 11.06 -12.12
CA ILE A 127 -9.05 9.77 -12.37
C ILE A 127 -8.22 8.61 -11.79
N LEU A 128 -6.90 8.60 -12.00
CA LEU A 128 -6.01 7.59 -11.37
C LEU A 128 -6.04 7.66 -9.84
N SER A 129 -6.19 8.86 -9.26
CA SER A 129 -6.34 9.05 -7.81
C SER A 129 -7.63 8.40 -7.31
N GLN A 130 -8.77 8.67 -7.96
CA GLN A 130 -10.07 8.11 -7.60
C GLN A 130 -10.12 6.60 -7.72
N ILE A 131 -9.54 6.03 -8.79
CA ILE A 131 -9.42 4.56 -8.95
C ILE A 131 -8.69 3.95 -7.75
N GLY A 132 -7.56 4.55 -7.36
CA GLY A 132 -6.79 4.09 -6.21
C GLY A 132 -7.60 4.12 -4.90
N GLN A 133 -8.31 5.22 -4.65
CA GLN A 133 -9.15 5.35 -3.45
C GLN A 133 -10.27 4.29 -3.41
N ILE A 134 -10.90 4.00 -4.55
CA ILE A 134 -11.97 3.00 -4.63
C ILE A 134 -11.42 1.59 -4.37
N LEU A 135 -10.31 1.21 -4.99
CA LEU A 135 -9.67 -0.09 -4.77
C LEU A 135 -9.20 -0.29 -3.32
N GLU A 136 -8.65 0.76 -2.71
CA GLU A 136 -8.26 0.76 -1.30
C GLU A 136 -9.48 0.60 -0.38
N ASN A 137 -10.57 1.32 -0.67
CA ASN A 137 -11.81 1.22 0.09
C ASN A 137 -12.51 -0.13 -0.06
N GLU A 138 -12.52 -0.74 -1.25
CA GLU A 138 -13.05 -2.09 -1.43
C GLU A 138 -12.24 -3.14 -0.67
N THR A 139 -10.91 -2.98 -0.64
CA THR A 139 -10.03 -3.86 0.13
C THR A 139 -10.27 -3.69 1.63
N ALA A 140 -10.46 -2.46 2.09
CA ALA A 140 -10.82 -2.16 3.47
C ALA A 140 -12.23 -2.67 3.83
N SER A 141 -13.22 -2.51 2.94
CA SER A 141 -14.58 -3.02 3.12
C SER A 141 -14.63 -4.56 3.10
N ARG A 142 -13.75 -5.21 2.32
CA ARG A 142 -13.58 -6.67 2.38
C ARG A 142 -12.98 -7.14 3.72
N LYS A 143 -12.12 -6.34 4.37
CA LYS A 143 -11.74 -6.56 5.77
C LYS A 143 -12.89 -6.12 6.69
N ARG A 144 -13.85 -7.02 6.91
CA ARG A 144 -14.99 -6.78 7.80
C ARG A 144 -14.60 -6.60 9.27
N PHE A 145 -13.40 -7.04 9.68
CA PHE A 145 -12.98 -7.04 11.08
C PHE A 145 -11.48 -6.77 11.20
N SER A 146 -11.09 -6.07 12.28
CA SER A 146 -9.72 -5.97 12.75
C SER A 146 -9.34 -7.25 13.49
N ARG A 147 -8.19 -7.83 13.15
CA ARG A 147 -7.62 -8.94 13.92
C ARG A 147 -6.82 -8.41 15.09
N VAL A 148 -7.12 -8.90 16.29
CA VAL A 148 -6.47 -8.48 17.52
C VAL A 148 -5.41 -9.51 17.91
N TYR A 149 -4.17 -9.05 18.01
CA TYR A 149 -3.03 -9.86 18.41
C TYR A 149 -2.46 -9.38 19.73
N VAL A 150 -1.89 -10.31 20.49
CA VAL A 150 -1.06 -9.99 21.65
C VAL A 150 0.32 -10.60 21.45
N LYS A 151 1.36 -9.77 21.66
CA LYS A 151 2.76 -10.19 21.68
C LYS A 151 3.25 -10.25 23.11
N ASN A 152 3.81 -11.38 23.50
CA ASN A 152 4.44 -11.54 24.80
C ASN A 152 5.93 -11.22 24.69
N GLU A 153 6.35 -10.05 25.16
CA GLU A 153 7.77 -9.69 25.30
C GLU A 153 8.30 -9.93 26.72
N CYS A 154 7.49 -10.52 27.60
CA CYS A 154 7.98 -11.00 28.86
C CYS A 154 8.80 -12.30 28.69
N GLY A 155 9.86 -12.45 29.47
CA GLY A 155 10.66 -13.68 29.56
C GLY A 155 9.95 -14.88 30.20
N ARG A 156 8.62 -14.81 30.41
CA ARG A 156 7.80 -15.91 30.96
C ARG A 156 6.44 -15.99 30.24
N PRO A 157 5.77 -17.15 30.25
CA PRO A 157 4.48 -17.26 29.60
C PRO A 157 3.40 -16.44 30.31
N ILE A 158 2.46 -15.93 29.51
CA ILE A 158 1.32 -15.15 29.97
C ILE A 158 0.02 -15.79 29.51
N GLN A 159 -1.03 -15.53 30.26
CA GLN A 159 -2.39 -15.89 29.92
C GLN A 159 -3.23 -14.62 29.82
N VAL A 160 -3.96 -14.50 28.71
CA VAL A 160 -4.72 -13.30 28.35
C VAL A 160 -6.20 -13.62 28.26
N ALA A 161 -7.03 -12.73 28.78
CA ALA A 161 -8.46 -12.67 28.51
C ALA A 161 -8.76 -11.36 27.75
N ILE A 162 -9.76 -11.41 26.88
CA ILE A 162 -10.25 -10.26 26.13
C ILE A 162 -11.76 -10.11 26.34
N TYR A 163 -12.20 -8.88 26.53
CA TYR A 163 -13.60 -8.49 26.54
C TYR A 163 -13.84 -7.51 25.39
N TYR A 164 -14.75 -7.87 24.50
CA TYR A 164 -14.97 -7.14 23.25
C TYR A 164 -16.39 -7.36 22.74
N LEU A 165 -16.77 -6.62 21.71
CA LEU A 165 -18.06 -6.76 21.05
C LEU A 165 -18.05 -8.01 20.16
N VAL A 166 -18.89 -9.00 20.50
CA VAL A 166 -18.97 -10.30 19.84
C VAL A 166 -20.19 -10.34 18.94
N GLY A 167 -19.98 -10.34 17.63
CA GLY A 167 -21.03 -10.62 16.63
C GLY A 167 -20.87 -9.81 15.35
N PRO A 168 -21.81 -9.92 14.41
CA PRO A 168 -21.81 -9.13 13.19
C PRO A 168 -21.99 -7.64 13.49
N GLU A 169 -21.62 -6.81 12.52
CA GLU A 169 -21.72 -5.36 12.54
C GLU A 169 -23.09 -4.91 13.09
N GLY A 170 -23.07 -4.13 14.18
CA GLY A 170 -24.27 -3.62 14.87
C GLY A 170 -24.78 -4.48 16.05
N SER A 171 -24.23 -5.68 16.28
CA SER A 171 -24.55 -6.46 17.48
C SER A 171 -24.01 -5.77 18.75
N GLN A 172 -24.88 -5.39 19.69
CA GLN A 172 -24.48 -4.75 20.96
C GLN A 172 -24.06 -5.76 22.05
N VAL A 173 -23.68 -6.98 21.64
CA VAL A 173 -23.42 -8.09 22.57
C VAL A 173 -21.95 -8.10 22.95
N TRP A 174 -21.64 -7.71 24.18
CA TRP A 174 -20.30 -7.81 24.72
C TRP A 174 -20.04 -9.20 25.29
N GLY A 175 -18.85 -9.74 25.03
CA GLY A 175 -18.45 -11.06 25.49
C GLY A 175 -16.98 -11.13 25.89
N ALA A 176 -16.70 -11.95 26.91
CA ALA A 176 -15.34 -12.24 27.35
C ALA A 176 -14.86 -13.60 26.82
N ARG A 177 -13.62 -13.66 26.31
CA ARG A 177 -12.95 -14.89 25.84
C ARG A 177 -11.55 -15.00 26.43
N GLY A 178 -11.05 -16.22 26.60
CA GLY A 178 -9.77 -16.55 27.23
C GLY A 178 -9.82 -17.95 27.86
N TRP A 179 -8.78 -18.46 28.52
CA TRP A 179 -7.44 -17.91 28.75
C TRP A 179 -6.50 -18.25 27.58
N PHE A 180 -6.02 -17.25 26.84
CA PHE A 180 -5.07 -17.45 25.76
C PHE A 180 -3.66 -17.52 26.32
N PHE A 181 -3.07 -18.72 26.27
CA PHE A 181 -1.67 -18.91 26.62
C PHE A 181 -0.76 -18.41 25.48
N ILE A 182 0.23 -17.58 25.82
CA ILE A 182 1.20 -16.96 24.90
C ILE A 182 2.60 -17.14 25.48
N THR A 183 3.47 -17.86 24.76
CA THR A 183 4.85 -18.11 25.17
C THR A 183 5.73 -16.88 24.94
N PRO A 184 6.84 -16.74 25.70
CA PRO A 184 7.81 -15.65 25.50
C PRO A 184 8.23 -15.48 24.04
N GLY A 185 8.30 -14.23 23.58
CA GLY A 185 8.71 -13.87 22.22
C GLY A 185 7.67 -14.12 21.13
N THR A 186 6.52 -14.72 21.45
CA THR A 186 5.51 -15.07 20.44
C THR A 186 4.38 -14.05 20.35
N ARG A 187 3.72 -14.03 19.19
CA ARG A 187 2.52 -13.25 18.90
C ARG A 187 1.37 -14.20 18.61
N LYS A 188 0.20 -13.96 19.22
CA LYS A 188 -0.99 -14.80 19.05
C LYS A 188 -2.23 -13.95 18.73
N GLN A 189 -3.01 -14.37 17.74
CA GLN A 189 -4.33 -13.79 17.49
C GLN A 189 -5.30 -14.25 18.57
N ILE A 190 -6.07 -13.33 19.14
CA ILE A 190 -6.99 -13.62 20.24
C ILE A 190 -8.44 -13.21 19.96
N ALA A 191 -8.68 -12.34 18.97
CA ALA A 191 -10.02 -11.96 18.53
C ALA A 191 -10.05 -11.39 17.10
N GLU A 192 -11.25 -11.28 16.57
CA GLU A 192 -11.61 -10.48 15.40
C GLU A 192 -12.78 -9.59 15.80
N THR A 193 -12.70 -8.29 15.51
CA THR A 193 -13.75 -7.32 15.84
C THR A 193 -13.67 -6.10 14.94
N ASP A 194 -14.81 -5.53 14.59
CA ASP A 194 -14.97 -4.25 13.91
C ASP A 194 -14.98 -3.07 14.90
N ASN A 195 -15.07 -3.35 16.20
CA ASN A 195 -15.12 -2.33 17.22
C ASN A 195 -13.76 -1.67 17.42
N ARG A 196 -13.76 -0.34 17.56
CA ARG A 196 -12.58 0.46 17.91
C ARG A 196 -11.98 0.07 19.26
N TYR A 197 -12.80 -0.40 20.20
CA TYR A 197 -12.37 -0.69 21.56
C TYR A 197 -12.38 -2.17 21.88
N VAL A 198 -11.29 -2.62 22.50
CA VAL A 198 -11.21 -3.92 23.18
C VAL A 198 -10.65 -3.72 24.59
N TYR A 199 -10.93 -4.66 25.46
CA TYR A 199 -10.44 -4.64 26.83
C TYR A 199 -9.64 -5.91 27.08
N LEU A 200 -8.44 -5.79 27.63
CA LEU A 200 -7.57 -6.93 27.93
C LEU A 200 -7.33 -7.06 29.43
N TYR A 201 -7.21 -8.30 29.87
CA TYR A 201 -6.63 -8.66 31.15
C TYR A 201 -5.55 -9.70 30.87
N ALA A 202 -4.39 -9.57 31.49
CA ALA A 202 -3.36 -10.58 31.38
C ALA A 202 -2.68 -10.84 32.72
N GLU A 203 -2.17 -12.06 32.89
CA GLU A 203 -1.35 -12.41 34.04
C GLU A 203 -0.25 -13.40 33.66
N SER A 204 0.87 -13.34 34.38
CA SER A 204 1.94 -14.34 34.24
C SER A 204 1.46 -15.70 34.75
N SER A 205 1.71 -16.77 34.00
CA SER A 205 1.33 -18.12 34.39
C SER A 205 2.28 -18.76 35.42
N SER A 206 3.45 -18.16 35.70
CA SER A 206 4.47 -18.73 36.59
C SER A 206 5.20 -17.68 37.45
N GLY A 207 5.52 -18.07 38.70
CA GLY A 207 6.35 -17.30 39.62
C GLY A 207 5.68 -16.03 40.19
N LYS A 208 6.47 -14.95 40.36
CA LYS A 208 5.99 -13.63 40.77
C LYS A 208 4.88 -13.19 39.82
N LYS A 209 3.68 -12.94 40.37
CA LYS A 209 2.48 -12.61 39.60
C LYS A 209 2.60 -11.21 39.01
N PHE A 210 2.92 -11.12 37.72
CA PHE A 210 2.73 -9.90 36.94
C PHE A 210 1.29 -9.88 36.43
N ARG A 211 0.65 -8.71 36.48
CA ARG A 211 -0.71 -8.51 36.00
C ARG A 211 -0.76 -7.25 35.16
N TRP A 212 -1.42 -7.35 34.02
CA TRP A 212 -1.81 -6.21 33.19
C TRP A 212 -3.31 -6.06 33.36
N THR A 213 -3.70 -5.05 34.13
CA THR A 213 -5.07 -4.84 34.62
C THR A 213 -5.43 -3.37 34.48
N GLY A 214 -6.72 -3.08 34.38
CA GLY A 214 -7.26 -1.71 34.38
C GLY A 214 -8.47 -1.58 35.29
N GLY A 215 -9.17 -0.44 35.18
CA GLY A 215 -10.34 -0.12 36.01
C GLY A 215 -11.66 -0.72 35.54
N GLU A 216 -11.68 -1.39 34.37
CA GLU A 216 -12.92 -1.86 33.75
C GLU A 216 -13.21 -3.30 34.20
N PHE A 217 -13.96 -3.45 35.29
CA PHE A 217 -14.22 -4.76 35.87
C PHE A 217 -15.28 -5.54 35.11
N GLN A 218 -14.92 -6.75 34.69
CA GLN A 218 -15.83 -7.69 34.03
C GLN A 218 -15.79 -9.05 34.71
N ILE A 219 -16.94 -9.71 34.79
CA ILE A 219 -17.02 -11.08 35.30
C ILE A 219 -16.55 -12.03 34.20
N PHE A 220 -15.43 -12.71 34.44
CA PHE A 220 -14.91 -13.74 33.56
C PHE A 220 -14.67 -15.02 34.36
N LYS A 221 -15.24 -16.14 33.90
CA LYS A 221 -15.18 -17.45 34.58
C LYS A 221 -15.57 -17.37 36.08
N GLY A 222 -16.62 -16.59 36.38
CA GLY A 222 -17.19 -16.46 37.72
C GLY A 222 -16.38 -15.58 38.68
N LYS A 223 -15.35 -14.86 38.20
CA LYS A 223 -14.56 -13.94 39.03
C LYS A 223 -14.47 -12.55 38.38
N PRO A 224 -14.43 -11.48 39.18
CA PRO A 224 -14.17 -10.15 38.64
C PRO A 224 -12.70 -10.00 38.26
N HIS A 225 -12.46 -9.50 37.05
CA HIS A 225 -11.14 -9.14 36.54
C HIS A 225 -11.18 -7.70 36.05
N GLY A 226 -10.17 -6.89 36.40
CA GLY A 226 -10.06 -5.50 35.93
C GLY A 226 -9.38 -5.46 34.57
N PHE A 227 -10.14 -5.29 33.50
CA PHE A 227 -9.57 -5.16 32.17
C PHE A 227 -9.08 -3.73 31.93
N PHE A 228 -8.01 -3.56 31.14
CA PHE A 228 -7.58 -2.25 30.65
C PHE A 228 -8.06 -2.05 29.21
N LYS A 229 -8.51 -0.83 28.93
CA LYS A 229 -9.06 -0.43 27.64
C LYS A 229 -7.94 -0.20 26.63
N ILE A 230 -8.17 -0.65 25.40
CA ILE A 230 -7.33 -0.43 24.23
C ILE A 230 -8.17 0.25 23.15
N ASP A 231 -7.62 1.30 22.57
CA ASP A 231 -8.15 1.99 21.40
C ASP A 231 -7.35 1.58 20.17
N MET A 232 -7.99 0.87 19.25
CA MET A 232 -7.38 0.37 18.01
C MET A 232 -7.46 1.39 16.86
N GLY A 233 -8.08 2.56 17.09
CA GLY A 233 -8.30 3.58 16.09
C GLY A 233 -9.53 3.33 15.22
N GLN A 234 -9.72 4.21 14.24
CA GLN A 234 -10.91 4.24 13.37
C GLN A 234 -10.78 3.36 12.11
N LYS A 235 -9.59 2.82 11.84
CA LYS A 235 -9.31 2.03 10.63
C LYS A 235 -9.35 0.54 10.98
N LEU A 236 -9.96 -0.27 10.11
CA LEU A 236 -10.01 -1.73 10.24
C LEU A 236 -8.67 -2.37 9.83
N ILE A 237 -7.68 -2.26 10.70
CA ILE A 237 -6.33 -2.81 10.51
C ILE A 237 -5.99 -3.81 11.62
N ASP A 238 -5.10 -4.74 11.30
CA ASP A 238 -4.61 -5.71 12.28
C ASP A 238 -3.87 -4.97 13.42
N PHE A 239 -4.32 -5.18 14.65
CA PHE A 239 -3.80 -4.50 15.84
C PHE A 239 -2.96 -5.47 16.68
N THR A 240 -1.86 -5.00 17.26
CA THR A 240 -1.02 -5.81 18.16
C THR A 240 -0.73 -5.07 19.46
N GLN A 241 -1.18 -5.62 20.59
CA GLN A 241 -0.75 -5.18 21.91
C GLN A 241 0.50 -5.96 22.33
N THR A 242 1.57 -5.25 22.67
CA THR A 242 2.76 -5.85 23.28
C THR A 242 2.67 -5.76 24.79
N LEU A 243 2.96 -6.87 25.50
CA LEU A 243 3.00 -6.93 26.95
C LEU A 243 4.45 -7.23 27.41
N THR A 244 5.01 -6.32 28.20
CA THR A 244 6.34 -6.41 28.82
C THR A 244 6.23 -6.57 30.33
N CYS A 245 7.29 -7.05 30.99
CA CYS A 245 7.32 -7.34 32.43
C CYS A 245 8.11 -6.32 33.26
N ASP A 246 8.31 -5.13 32.71
CA ASP A 246 9.05 -4.04 33.34
C ASP A 246 8.16 -3.17 34.24
#